data_AF-A0A024TT37-F1
#
_entry.id   AF-A0A024TT37-F1
#
_cell.length_a   1.000
_cell.length_b   1.000
_cell.length_c   1.000
_cell.angle_alpha   90.00
_cell.angle_beta   90.00
_cell.angle_gamma   90.00
#
_symmetry.space_group_name_H-M   'P 1'
#
loop_
_entity.id
_entity.type
_entity.pdbx_description
1 polymer ?
#
loop_
_entity_poly.entity_id
_entity_poly.type
_entity_poly.pdbx_seq_one_letter_code
_entity_poly.pdbx_strand_id
1 'polypeptide(L)'
;MAAERASSRKVTSFMRVQEPRWIVAKRYRDRVWTLTDSMLTVSTDERRKFNTYFVQQGKAWPGKLHGIQVETQDGKWMKAVANNKTQWAMWMQAFQNLNP
;
A
#
# COMPACT_ATOMS: atom_id res chain seq x y z
N MET A 1 -5.94 28.70 -20.46
CA MET A 1 -6.39 27.57 -19.64
C MET A 1 -5.17 26.77 -19.22
N ALA A 2 -4.59 27.10 -18.06
CA ALA A 2 -3.48 26.35 -17.49
C ALA A 2 -4.08 25.15 -16.76
N ALA A 3 -3.80 23.94 -17.23
CA ALA A 3 -4.02 22.75 -16.42
C ALA A 3 -2.99 22.81 -15.28
N GLU A 4 -3.44 23.25 -14.11
CA GLU A 4 -2.72 23.01 -12.86
C GLU A 4 -2.42 21.50 -12.81
N ARG A 5 -1.16 21.16 -13.05
CA ARG A 5 -0.67 19.80 -12.85
C ARG A 5 -0.78 19.53 -11.37
N ALA A 6 -1.90 18.95 -10.95
CA ALA A 6 -2.02 18.31 -9.66
C ALA A 6 -0.79 17.40 -9.54
N SER A 7 0.12 17.77 -8.64
CA SER A 7 1.28 16.93 -8.32
C SER A 7 0.71 15.71 -7.63
N SER A 8 0.29 14.70 -8.41
CA SER A 8 -0.22 13.44 -7.88
C SER A 8 0.82 12.92 -6.90
N ARG A 9 0.45 12.88 -5.61
CA ARG A 9 1.38 12.51 -4.53
C ARG A 9 1.64 11.02 -4.64
N LYS A 10 2.68 10.70 -5.40
CA LYS A 10 3.13 9.32 -5.62
C LYS A 10 4.02 8.89 -4.46
N VAL A 11 3.61 7.88 -3.72
CA VAL A 11 4.46 7.20 -2.74
C VAL A 11 4.84 5.83 -3.28
N THR A 12 6.12 5.48 -3.22
CA THR A 12 6.63 4.18 -3.67
C THR A 12 7.57 3.61 -2.62
N SER A 13 7.41 2.33 -2.27
CA SER A 13 8.29 1.67 -1.31
C SER A 13 8.34 0.16 -1.53
N PHE A 14 9.45 -0.45 -1.15
CA PHE A 14 9.54 -1.89 -0.96
C PHE A 14 8.86 -2.24 0.37
N MET A 15 7.89 -3.15 0.30
CA MET A 15 6.99 -3.49 1.36
C MET A 15 6.96 -5.00 1.54
N ARG A 16 7.00 -5.46 2.78
CA ARG A 16 6.83 -6.88 3.09
C ARG A 16 5.34 -7.19 3.24
N VAL A 17 4.73 -7.68 2.16
CA VAL A 17 3.29 -7.93 2.05
C VAL A 17 2.93 -9.29 2.62
N GLN A 18 1.88 -9.35 3.43
CA GLN A 18 1.30 -10.60 3.89
C GLN A 18 0.34 -11.14 2.82
N GLU A 19 0.66 -12.31 2.24
CA GLU A 19 -0.22 -12.95 1.27
C GLU A 19 -1.31 -13.78 1.99
N PRO A 20 -2.58 -13.68 1.56
CA PRO A 20 -3.64 -14.54 2.08
C PRO A 20 -3.50 -15.96 1.50
N ARG A 21 -3.19 -16.95 2.34
CA ARG A 21 -3.34 -18.38 2.01
C ARG A 21 -3.97 -19.16 3.16
N TRP A 22 -4.66 -20.23 2.80
CA TRP A 22 -5.69 -20.94 3.57
C TRP A 22 -5.14 -21.79 4.75
N ILE A 23 -3.94 -22.39 4.73
CA ILE A 23 -3.58 -23.42 5.73
C ILE A 23 -2.15 -23.21 6.27
N VAL A 24 -2.03 -22.98 7.58
CA VAL A 24 -0.86 -23.09 8.48
C VAL A 24 0.17 -21.95 8.59
N ALA A 25 0.54 -21.19 7.54
CA ALA A 25 1.62 -20.19 7.69
C ALA A 25 1.38 -18.84 7.00
N LYS A 26 1.57 -17.75 7.76
CA LYS A 26 1.63 -16.39 7.21
C LYS A 26 2.87 -16.28 6.33
N ARG A 27 2.70 -16.24 5.01
CA ARG A 27 3.80 -15.97 4.09
C ARG A 27 3.91 -14.47 3.85
N TYR A 28 5.13 -13.98 4.02
CA TYR A 28 5.49 -12.62 3.68
C TYR A 28 6.27 -12.64 2.37
N ARG A 29 5.98 -11.71 1.47
CA ARG A 29 6.76 -11.47 0.25
C ARG A 29 7.10 -10.01 0.10
N ASP A 30 8.30 -9.74 -0.39
CA ASP A 30 8.72 -8.38 -0.68
C ASP A 30 8.11 -7.96 -2.02
N ARG A 31 7.29 -6.91 -1.99
CA ARG A 31 6.64 -6.31 -3.15
C ARG A 31 6.97 -4.83 -3.20
N VAL A 32 6.94 -4.27 -4.40
CA VAL A 32 6.90 -2.82 -4.57
C VAL A 32 5.45 -2.38 -4.49
N TRP A 33 5.15 -1.47 -3.56
CA TRP A 33 3.89 -0.76 -3.52
C TRP A 33 4.09 0.64 -4.04
N THR A 34 3.18 1.08 -4.89
CA THR A 34 3.09 2.45 -5.40
C THR A 34 1.67 2.94 -5.21
N LEU A 35 1.47 3.97 -4.40
CA LEU A 35 0.19 4.66 -4.29
C LEU A 35 0.28 5.95 -5.10
N THR A 36 -0.65 6.12 -6.02
CA THR A 36 -0.84 7.36 -6.78
C THR A 36 -2.29 7.77 -6.60
N ASP A 37 -2.50 8.91 -5.95
CA ASP A 37 -3.84 9.35 -5.53
C ASP A 37 -4.52 8.20 -4.76
N SER A 38 -5.66 7.67 -5.21
CA SER A 38 -6.35 6.54 -4.57
C SER A 38 -6.04 5.17 -5.17
N MET A 39 -5.08 5.06 -6.09
CA MET A 39 -4.76 3.80 -6.77
C MET A 39 -3.47 3.19 -6.23
N LEU A 40 -3.58 2.03 -5.58
CA LEU A 40 -2.46 1.23 -5.11
C LEU A 40 -2.05 0.20 -6.17
N THR A 41 -0.84 0.34 -6.68
CA THR A 41 -0.19 -0.61 -7.58
C THR A 41 0.79 -1.48 -6.79
N VAL A 42 0.66 -2.80 -6.92
CA VAL A 42 1.47 -3.79 -6.21
C VAL A 42 2.17 -4.68 -7.23
N SER A 43 3.49 -4.78 -7.15
CA SER A 43 4.24 -5.72 -8.00
C SER A 43 3.88 -7.17 -7.70
N THR A 44 3.93 -8.02 -8.71
CA THR A 44 3.74 -9.48 -8.56
C THR A 44 5.08 -10.22 -8.60
N ASP A 45 5.07 -11.55 -8.52
CA ASP A 45 6.28 -12.37 -8.71
C ASP A 45 6.74 -12.38 -10.18
N GLU A 46 5.81 -12.14 -11.10
CA GLU A 46 6.11 -12.11 -12.52
C GLU A 46 6.74 -10.77 -12.88
N ARG A 47 7.89 -10.82 -13.56
CA ARG A 47 8.58 -9.62 -14.02
C ARG A 47 7.63 -8.78 -14.86
N ARG A 48 7.53 -7.49 -14.52
CA ARG A 48 6.70 -6.47 -15.21
C ARG A 48 5.18 -6.64 -15.08
N LYS A 49 4.68 -7.54 -14.23
CA LYS A 49 3.25 -7.59 -13.90
C LYS A 49 2.96 -6.90 -12.57
N PHE A 50 1.90 -6.11 -12.56
CA PHE A 50 1.42 -5.35 -11.43
C PHE A 50 -0.08 -5.56 -11.27
N ASN A 51 -0.54 -5.64 -10.03
CA ASN A 51 -1.96 -5.60 -9.69
C ASN A 51 -2.30 -4.22 -9.16
N THR A 52 -3.42 -3.66 -9.61
CA THR A 52 -3.91 -2.35 -9.17
C THR A 52 -5.17 -2.52 -8.34
N TYR A 53 -5.28 -1.72 -7.29
CA TYR A 53 -6.41 -1.73 -6.36
C TYR A 53 -6.80 -0.28 -6.04
N PHE A 54 -8.10 0.02 -6.07
CA PHE A 54 -8.61 1.26 -5.50
C PHE A 54 -8.59 1.17 -3.99
N VAL A 55 -7.96 2.14 -3.34
CA VAL A 55 -7.83 2.23 -1.89
C VAL A 55 -8.91 3.15 -1.35
N GLN A 56 -9.67 2.63 -0.39
CA GLN A 56 -10.63 3.42 0.36
C GLN A 56 -9.97 4.08 1.57
N GLN A 57 -9.14 3.33 2.30
CA GLN A 57 -8.38 3.84 3.43
C GLN A 57 -7.14 3.02 3.71
N GLY A 58 -6.16 3.64 4.38
CA GLY A 58 -5.01 2.95 4.94
C GLY A 58 -4.73 3.42 6.36
N LYS A 59 -4.34 2.49 7.22
CA LYS A 59 -4.06 2.74 8.64
C LYS A 59 -2.94 1.87 9.16
N ALA A 60 -2.46 2.17 10.36
CA ALA A 60 -1.51 1.33 11.06
C ALA A 60 -2.09 -0.08 11.27
N TRP A 61 -1.25 -1.10 11.13
CA TRP A 61 -1.62 -2.48 11.45
C TRP A 61 -1.21 -2.80 12.90
N PRO A 62 -2.17 -2.97 13.83
CA PRO A 62 -1.87 -3.23 15.23
C PRO A 62 -1.01 -4.49 15.44
N GLY A 63 -0.07 -4.40 16.37
CA GLY A 63 0.81 -5.53 16.73
C GLY A 63 1.97 -5.79 15.76
N LYS A 64 2.20 -4.92 14.77
CA LYS A 64 3.37 -4.98 13.88
C LYS A 64 4.08 -3.64 13.82
N LEU A 65 5.37 -3.64 14.17
CA LEU A 65 6.22 -2.46 14.01
C LEU A 65 6.26 -2.06 12.53
N HIS A 66 5.96 -0.79 12.23
CA HIS A 66 5.83 -0.27 10.87
C HIS A 66 4.79 -1.00 10.01
N GLY A 67 3.80 -1.62 10.66
CA GLY A 67 2.72 -2.33 10.00
C GLY A 67 1.72 -1.37 9.36
N ILE A 68 1.27 -1.74 8.17
CA ILE A 68 0.29 -1.02 7.35
C ILE A 68 -0.81 -1.99 6.97
N GLN A 69 -2.06 -1.55 7.08
CA GLN A 69 -3.21 -2.25 6.53
C GLN A 69 -4.03 -1.30 5.66
N VAL A 70 -4.45 -1.79 4.50
CA VAL A 70 -5.14 -1.03 3.47
C VAL A 70 -6.45 -1.72 3.15
N GLU A 71 -7.53 -0.97 3.17
CA GLU A 71 -8.84 -1.41 2.70
C GLU A 71 -8.99 -1.02 1.23
N THR A 72 -9.21 -2.03 0.39
CA THR A 72 -9.55 -1.81 -1.00
C THR A 72 -11.06 -1.57 -1.14
N GLN A 73 -11.47 -0.93 -2.24
CA GLN A 73 -12.87 -0.66 -2.54
C GLN A 73 -13.75 -1.92 -2.53
N ASP A 74 -13.17 -3.09 -2.85
CA ASP A 74 -13.84 -4.39 -2.79
C ASP A 74 -14.02 -4.94 -1.35
N GLY A 75 -13.74 -4.14 -0.32
CA GLY A 75 -13.81 -4.53 1.09
C GLY A 75 -12.69 -5.47 1.56
N LYS A 76 -11.63 -5.64 0.76
CA LYS A 76 -10.50 -6.53 1.12
C LYS A 76 -9.44 -5.76 1.88
N TRP A 77 -8.92 -6.40 2.93
CA TRP A 77 -7.82 -5.84 3.72
C TRP A 77 -6.47 -6.43 3.30
N MET A 78 -5.63 -5.59 2.72
CA MET A 78 -4.24 -5.91 2.42
C MET A 78 -3.35 -5.50 3.58
N LYS A 79 -2.38 -6.34 3.95
CA LYS A 79 -1.46 -6.08 5.08
C LYS A 79 -0.04 -6.10 4.59
N ALA A 80 0.75 -5.13 5.02
CA ALA A 80 2.15 -5.02 4.69
C ALA A 80 2.95 -4.45 5.87
N VAL A 81 4.27 -4.58 5.81
CA VAL A 81 5.20 -3.98 6.77
C VAL A 81 6.20 -3.15 5.98
N ALA A 82 6.34 -1.89 6.34
CA ALA A 82 7.37 -1.02 5.78
C ALA A 82 8.74 -1.33 6.39
N ASN A 83 9.81 -1.09 5.64
CA ASN A 83 11.16 -1.46 6.10
C ASN A 83 11.68 -0.55 7.23
N ASN A 84 11.17 0.68 7.33
CA ASN A 84 11.58 1.65 8.34
C ASN A 84 10.48 2.65 8.69
N LYS A 85 10.71 3.41 9.78
CA LYS A 85 9.79 4.41 10.32
C LYS A 85 9.47 5.51 9.31
N THR A 86 10.45 5.95 8.52
CA THR A 86 10.27 7.00 7.52
C THR A 86 9.31 6.56 6.43
N GLN A 87 9.50 5.37 5.86
CA GLN A 87 8.57 4.79 4.89
C GLN A 87 7.17 4.65 5.49
N TRP A 88 7.07 4.11 6.71
CA TRP A 88 5.79 3.98 7.39
C TRP A 88 5.07 5.33 7.55
N ALA A 89 5.78 6.37 8.01
CA ALA A 89 5.22 7.71 8.19
C ALA A 89 4.76 8.33 6.86
N MET A 90 5.54 8.17 5.78
CA MET A 90 5.15 8.61 4.44
C MET A 90 3.84 7.96 3.99
N TRP A 91 3.68 6.65 4.23
CA TRP A 91 2.44 5.95 3.91
C TRP A 91 1.25 6.42 4.76
N MET A 92 1.43 6.61 6.08
CA MET A 92 0.37 7.15 6.94
C MET A 92 -0.09 8.54 6.47
N GLN A 93 0.87 9.41 6.13
CA GLN A 93 0.57 10.73 5.58
C GLN A 93 -0.13 10.63 4.22
N ALA A 94 0.29 9.72 3.34
CA ALA A 94 -0.36 9.51 2.06
C ALA A 94 -1.84 9.10 2.23
N PHE A 95 -2.13 8.18 3.16
CA PHE A 95 -3.50 7.74 3.43
C PHE A 95 -4.39 8.83 4.03
N GLN A 96 -3.84 9.75 4.85
CA GLN A 96 -4.61 10.90 5.34
C GLN A 96 -5.08 11.82 4.21
N ASN A 97 -4.38 11.85 3.07
CA ASN A 97 -4.78 12.66 1.92
C ASN A 97 -5.81 11.97 1.01
N LEU A 98 -6.17 10.71 1.26
CA LEU A 98 -7.17 10.00 0.46
C LEU A 98 -8.60 10.48 0.72
N ASN A 99 -8.86 10.96 1.94
CA ASN A 99 -10.10 11.60 2.34
C ASN A 99 -9.75 13.01 2.86
N PRO A 100 -9.75 14.03 1.99
CA PRO A 100 -9.63 15.42 2.42
C PRO A 100 -10.80 15.86 3.32
#